data_AF-A0A971ULP2-F1
#
_entry.id   AF-A0A971ULP2-F1
#
_cell.length_a   1.000
_cell.length_b   1.000
_cell.length_c   1.000
_cell.angle_alpha   90.00
_cell.angle_beta   90.00
_cell.angle_gamma   90.00
#
_symmetry.space_group_name_H-M   'P 1'
#
loop_
_entity.id
_entity.type
_entity.pdbx_description
1 polymer ?
#
loop_
_entity_poly.entity_id
_entity_poly.type
_entity_poly.pdbx_seq_one_letter_code
_entity_poly.pdbx_strand_id
1 'polypeptide(L)'
;MNMTPEELAGVDIAETNLLCATGLKGADGLDVGRCLLRLDEYAQWVRHYTEQSLWDFLRRPHDFKNSEARFRVLLLISVLQKEYGVHYNEQGERTCDFSNSKNPFIHGMIDDANGGTCASMPVMYVAVGRRLGYPMKLVLAKTHVFARWDNPKTGEQFNVEGTNARFDAHPDSYYRNWPYPISDEEVQQGWYLKSLTPSEELAVFLQNRAHCLIDSGRFSEARAAFVHSFRLAPHNPLGRVQIASVTRPRGLGRAVSTQYSIPGRAFVDEFSAPAVNPDPLADIEKINAMTRANLGWVVPDETRPHRVQPSEPAIAP
;
A
#
# COMPACT_ATOMS: atom_id res chain seq x y z
N MET A 1 21.85 6.73 -2.79
CA MET A 1 22.31 5.32 -2.70
C MET A 1 21.05 4.45 -2.80
N ASN A 2 21.05 3.30 -3.50
CA ASN A 2 19.84 2.45 -3.59
C ASN A 2 19.71 1.61 -2.32
N MET A 3 18.56 1.66 -1.63
CA MET A 3 18.30 0.80 -0.46
C MET A 3 18.30 -0.68 -0.86
N THR A 4 18.81 -1.55 0.02
CA THR A 4 18.71 -2.99 -0.18
C THR A 4 17.29 -3.49 0.10
N PRO A 5 16.90 -4.69 -0.40
CA PRO A 5 15.60 -5.28 -0.07
C PRO A 5 15.36 -5.42 1.44
N GLU A 6 16.40 -5.68 2.23
CA GLU A 6 16.33 -5.80 3.69
C GLU A 6 16.07 -4.44 4.34
N GLU A 7 16.71 -3.38 3.86
CA GLU A 7 16.47 -2.02 4.34
C GLU A 7 15.03 -1.58 4.03
N LEU A 8 14.53 -1.90 2.82
CA LEU A 8 13.13 -1.63 2.44
C LEU A 8 12.13 -2.44 3.28
N ALA A 9 12.50 -3.62 3.76
CA ALA A 9 11.64 -4.42 4.63
C ALA A 9 11.41 -3.79 6.01
N GLY A 10 12.29 -2.90 6.44
CA GLY A 10 12.14 -2.11 7.67
C GLY A 10 11.34 -0.82 7.51
N VAL A 11 10.99 -0.42 6.28
CA VAL A 11 10.24 0.82 6.02
C VAL A 11 8.75 0.56 6.13
N ASP A 12 8.02 1.50 6.75
CA ASP A 12 6.57 1.42 6.82
C ASP A 12 5.96 1.54 5.42
N ILE A 13 5.05 0.60 5.10
CA ILE A 13 4.31 0.59 3.84
C ILE A 13 3.48 1.87 3.66
N ALA A 14 2.94 2.43 4.75
CA ALA A 14 2.18 3.67 4.72
C ALA A 14 3.07 4.85 4.36
N GLU A 15 4.26 4.95 4.98
CA GLU A 15 5.23 6.00 4.70
C GLU A 15 5.65 5.94 3.22
N THR A 16 5.97 4.74 2.74
CA THR A 16 6.35 4.52 1.33
C THR A 16 5.23 4.92 0.37
N ASN A 17 3.98 4.57 0.69
CA ASN A 17 2.80 4.92 -0.11
C ASN A 17 2.58 6.45 -0.15
N LEU A 18 2.63 7.11 1.01
CA LEU A 18 2.43 8.55 1.15
C LEU A 18 3.54 9.36 0.45
N LEU A 19 4.80 8.93 0.56
CA LEU A 19 5.92 9.55 -0.14
C LEU A 19 5.79 9.46 -1.66
N CYS A 20 5.26 8.34 -2.17
CA CYS A 20 4.94 8.21 -3.59
C CYS A 20 3.82 9.14 -4.06
N ALA A 21 3.00 9.68 -3.15
CA ALA A 21 1.96 10.66 -3.47
C ALA A 21 2.48 12.12 -3.49
N THR A 22 3.61 12.41 -2.83
CA THR A 22 4.13 13.77 -2.67
C THR A 22 4.36 14.48 -4.01
N GLY A 23 3.85 15.72 -4.10
CA GLY A 23 3.98 16.55 -5.30
C GLY A 23 3.08 16.11 -6.47
N LEU A 24 2.15 15.18 -6.27
CA LEU A 24 1.07 14.90 -7.22
C LEU A 24 -0.12 15.83 -6.98
N LYS A 25 -0.93 16.01 -8.03
CA LYS A 25 -2.19 16.76 -7.92
C LYS A 25 -3.11 16.09 -6.88
N GLY A 26 -3.64 16.88 -5.95
CA GLY A 26 -4.49 16.38 -4.86
C GLY A 26 -3.74 15.99 -3.58
N ALA A 27 -2.39 16.00 -3.60
CA ALA A 27 -1.53 15.84 -2.44
C ALA A 27 -0.95 17.20 -1.97
N ASP A 28 -1.57 18.31 -2.37
CA ASP A 28 -1.21 19.66 -1.92
C ASP A 28 -1.39 19.75 -0.40
N GLY A 29 -0.31 20.05 0.33
CA GLY A 29 -0.33 20.10 1.79
C GLY A 29 -0.33 18.73 2.47
N LEU A 30 -0.01 17.63 1.75
CA LEU A 30 0.15 16.32 2.35
C LEU A 30 1.23 16.35 3.44
N ASP A 31 0.82 16.09 4.68
CA ASP A 31 1.69 15.92 5.83
C ASP A 31 1.83 14.42 6.14
N VAL A 32 2.93 13.82 5.68
CA VAL A 32 3.22 12.40 5.87
C VAL A 32 3.27 12.05 7.36
N GLY A 33 3.91 12.89 8.19
CA GLY A 33 4.04 12.63 9.63
C GLY A 33 2.69 12.60 10.33
N ARG A 34 1.83 13.58 10.03
CA ARG A 34 0.46 13.61 10.56
C ARG A 34 -0.35 12.41 10.09
N CYS A 35 -0.22 12.00 8.83
CA CYS A 35 -0.92 10.81 8.33
C CYS A 35 -0.49 9.54 9.08
N LEU A 36 0.81 9.36 9.34
CA LEU A 36 1.32 8.21 10.09
C LEU A 36 0.78 8.17 11.53
N LEU A 37 0.75 9.33 12.21
CA LEU A 37 0.16 9.45 13.55
C LEU A 37 -1.32 9.04 13.57
N ARG A 38 -2.10 9.46 12.56
CA ARG A 38 -3.50 9.05 12.43
C ARG A 38 -3.65 7.53 12.23
N LEU A 39 -2.78 6.91 11.45
CA LEU A 39 -2.78 5.45 11.28
C LEU A 39 -2.42 4.71 12.57
N ASP A 40 -1.57 5.27 13.42
CA ASP A 40 -1.26 4.72 14.74
C ASP A 40 -2.49 4.81 15.66
N GLU A 41 -3.21 5.92 15.65
CA GLU A 41 -4.49 6.06 16.36
C GLU A 41 -5.53 5.05 15.87
N TYR A 42 -5.64 4.84 14.55
CA TYR A 42 -6.54 3.84 13.97
C TYR A 42 -6.16 2.44 14.48
N ALA A 43 -4.87 2.09 14.49
CA ALA A 43 -4.39 0.81 14.98
C ALA A 43 -4.69 0.63 16.49
N GLN A 44 -4.51 1.67 17.31
CA GLN A 44 -4.84 1.61 18.74
C GLN A 44 -6.33 1.33 18.96
N TRP A 45 -7.21 2.00 18.20
CA TRP A 45 -8.65 1.77 18.30
C TRP A 45 -9.06 0.37 17.83
N VAL A 46 -8.51 -0.10 16.71
CA VAL A 46 -8.74 -1.47 16.24
C VAL A 46 -8.28 -2.49 17.28
N ARG A 47 -7.10 -2.28 17.91
CA ARG A 47 -6.60 -3.16 18.97
C ARG A 47 -7.58 -3.22 20.14
N HIS A 48 -7.96 -2.06 20.66
CA HIS A 48 -8.90 -1.95 21.76
C HIS A 48 -10.22 -2.67 21.45
N TYR A 49 -10.82 -2.38 20.30
CA TYR A 49 -12.08 -2.99 19.88
C TYR A 49 -11.96 -4.52 19.71
N THR A 50 -10.83 -4.98 19.16
CA THR A 50 -10.55 -6.41 18.97
C THR A 50 -10.42 -7.15 20.29
N GLU A 51 -9.72 -6.57 21.26
CA GLU A 51 -9.54 -7.16 22.59
C GLU A 51 -10.87 -7.26 23.36
N GLN A 52 -11.70 -6.20 23.29
CA GLN A 52 -13.04 -6.22 23.90
C GLN A 52 -13.97 -7.24 23.25
N SER A 53 -13.82 -7.46 21.94
CA SER A 53 -14.68 -8.36 21.16
C SER A 53 -14.20 -9.81 21.14
N LEU A 54 -13.01 -10.12 21.67
CA LEU A 54 -12.40 -11.46 21.54
C LEU A 54 -13.29 -12.58 22.10
N TRP A 55 -14.08 -12.27 23.14
CA TRP A 55 -15.08 -13.18 23.70
C TRP A 55 -16.12 -13.66 22.68
N ASP A 56 -16.48 -12.85 21.69
CA ASP A 56 -17.41 -13.29 20.64
C ASP A 56 -16.81 -14.39 19.76
N PHE A 57 -15.52 -14.29 19.43
CA PHE A 57 -14.80 -15.35 18.73
C PHE A 57 -14.75 -16.63 19.56
N LEU A 58 -14.39 -16.53 20.84
CA LEU A 58 -14.28 -17.70 21.73
C LEU A 58 -15.62 -18.44 21.89
N ARG A 59 -16.74 -17.72 21.90
CA ARG A 59 -18.09 -18.31 22.02
C ARG A 59 -18.58 -18.92 20.71
N ARG A 60 -18.20 -18.36 19.55
CA ARG A 60 -18.68 -18.78 18.22
C ARG A 60 -17.55 -18.83 17.20
N PRO A 61 -16.54 -19.68 17.38
CA PRO A 61 -15.38 -19.72 16.47
C PRO A 61 -15.77 -20.15 15.05
N HIS A 62 -16.82 -20.96 14.91
CA HIS A 62 -17.32 -21.45 13.63
C HIS A 62 -17.84 -20.32 12.71
N ASP A 63 -18.38 -19.23 13.26
CA ASP A 63 -18.81 -18.04 12.50
C ASP A 63 -17.62 -17.42 11.73
N PHE A 64 -16.40 -17.65 12.22
CA PHE A 64 -15.15 -17.14 11.66
C PHE A 64 -14.30 -18.25 11.02
N LYS A 65 -14.93 -19.37 10.61
CA LYS A 65 -14.25 -20.57 10.08
C LYS A 65 -13.16 -21.11 11.01
N ASN A 66 -13.36 -20.98 12.32
CA ASN A 66 -12.41 -21.35 13.37
C ASN A 66 -11.04 -20.66 13.25
N SER A 67 -11.01 -19.46 12.67
CA SER A 67 -9.79 -18.66 12.50
C SER A 67 -9.90 -17.33 13.26
N GLU A 68 -9.04 -17.16 14.25
CA GLU A 68 -8.89 -15.89 14.96
C GLU A 68 -8.34 -14.80 14.02
N ALA A 69 -7.49 -15.17 13.06
CA ALA A 69 -6.98 -14.24 12.05
C ALA A 69 -8.11 -13.63 11.20
N ARG A 70 -9.07 -14.45 10.76
CA ARG A 70 -10.26 -13.97 10.04
C ARG A 70 -11.12 -13.04 10.90
N PHE A 71 -11.29 -13.37 12.18
CA PHE A 71 -11.97 -12.52 13.13
C PHE A 71 -11.28 -11.14 13.27
N ARG A 72 -9.95 -11.13 13.47
CA ARG A 72 -9.16 -9.91 13.59
C ARG A 72 -9.22 -9.04 12.34
N VAL A 73 -9.11 -9.65 11.15
CA VAL A 73 -9.23 -8.93 9.86
C VAL A 73 -10.64 -8.35 9.67
N LEU A 74 -11.69 -9.09 10.02
CA LEU A 74 -13.06 -8.59 9.98
C LEU A 74 -13.23 -7.34 10.84
N LEU A 75 -12.69 -7.35 12.07
CA LEU A 75 -12.77 -6.20 12.96
C LEU A 75 -11.94 -5.03 12.50
N LEU A 76 -10.73 -5.28 11.98
CA LEU A 76 -9.88 -4.26 11.35
C LEU A 76 -10.65 -3.52 10.25
N ILE A 77 -11.23 -4.24 9.29
CA ILE A 77 -11.99 -3.64 8.20
C ILE A 77 -13.23 -2.92 8.74
N SER A 78 -13.98 -3.56 9.64
CA SER A 78 -15.22 -2.99 10.19
C SER A 78 -14.98 -1.67 10.92
N VAL A 79 -13.94 -1.59 11.75
CA VAL A 79 -13.60 -0.38 12.50
C VAL A 79 -13.18 0.73 11.54
N LEU A 80 -12.29 0.43 10.59
CA LEU A 80 -11.83 1.43 9.62
C LEU A 80 -12.99 1.98 8.78
N GLN A 81 -13.91 1.12 8.34
CA GLN A 81 -15.05 1.56 7.54
C GLN A 81 -16.10 2.31 8.36
N LYS A 82 -16.46 1.82 9.55
CA LYS A 82 -17.58 2.37 10.34
C LYS A 82 -17.19 3.55 11.21
N GLU A 83 -16.02 3.51 11.82
CA GLU A 83 -15.58 4.53 12.79
C GLU A 83 -14.74 5.62 12.12
N TYR A 84 -13.93 5.26 11.14
CA TYR A 84 -13.04 6.20 10.45
C TYR A 84 -13.48 6.55 9.02
N GLY A 85 -14.65 6.06 8.59
CA GLY A 85 -15.25 6.43 7.31
C GLY A 85 -14.46 5.97 6.09
N VAL A 86 -13.57 4.98 6.23
CA VAL A 86 -12.88 4.37 5.09
C VAL A 86 -13.93 3.73 4.17
N HIS A 87 -14.00 4.15 2.92
CA HIS A 87 -15.01 3.64 1.99
C HIS A 87 -14.48 3.64 0.56
N TYR A 88 -15.17 2.88 -0.29
CA TYR A 88 -14.85 2.81 -1.71
C TYR A 88 -15.35 4.07 -2.43
N ASN A 89 -14.47 4.68 -3.22
CA ASN A 89 -14.81 5.76 -4.13
C ASN A 89 -15.28 5.16 -5.47
N GLU A 90 -16.58 4.88 -5.57
CA GLU A 90 -17.18 4.32 -6.80
C GLU A 90 -16.99 5.21 -8.03
N GLN A 91 -16.89 6.54 -7.85
CA GLN A 91 -16.69 7.47 -8.97
C GLN A 91 -15.26 7.37 -9.51
N GLY A 92 -14.26 7.23 -8.63
CA GLY A 92 -12.85 7.10 -9.01
C GLY A 92 -12.52 5.80 -9.76
N GLU A 93 -13.19 4.69 -9.44
CA GLU A 93 -12.99 3.40 -10.14
C GLU A 93 -13.58 3.39 -11.55
N ARG A 94 -14.83 3.85 -11.72
CA ARG A 94 -15.52 3.80 -13.01
C ARG A 94 -14.79 4.55 -14.13
N THR A 95 -13.95 5.51 -13.75
CA THR A 95 -13.17 6.33 -14.68
C THR A 95 -11.68 5.97 -14.70
N CYS A 96 -11.22 5.01 -13.89
CA CYS A 96 -9.79 4.78 -13.64
C CYS A 96 -9.05 6.12 -13.42
N ASP A 97 -9.61 7.00 -12.58
CA ASP A 97 -9.15 8.38 -12.49
C ASP A 97 -7.87 8.50 -11.65
N PHE A 98 -6.75 8.74 -12.33
CA PHE A 98 -5.46 9.06 -11.71
C PHE A 98 -5.19 10.57 -11.69
N SER A 99 -6.13 11.41 -12.15
CA SER A 99 -5.95 12.87 -12.12
C SER A 99 -6.00 13.45 -10.70
N ASN A 100 -6.42 12.67 -9.71
CA ASN A 100 -6.39 12.98 -8.29
C ASN A 100 -5.66 11.87 -7.51
N SER A 101 -4.54 12.20 -6.89
CA SER A 101 -3.73 11.26 -6.10
C SER A 101 -4.46 10.64 -4.90
N LYS A 102 -5.54 11.26 -4.42
CA LYS A 102 -6.38 10.69 -3.35
C LYS A 102 -7.01 9.34 -3.73
N ASN A 103 -7.17 9.05 -5.03
CA ASN A 103 -7.75 7.78 -5.47
C ASN A 103 -6.79 6.59 -5.25
N PRO A 104 -5.57 6.59 -5.82
CA PRO A 104 -4.66 5.45 -5.70
C PRO A 104 -3.73 5.47 -4.47
N PHE A 105 -3.79 6.49 -3.61
CA PHE A 105 -2.96 6.58 -2.40
C PHE A 105 -3.81 6.73 -1.13
N ILE A 106 -3.28 6.26 0.00
CA ILE A 106 -4.05 6.12 1.25
C ILE A 106 -4.48 7.47 1.85
N HIS A 107 -3.85 8.57 1.47
CA HIS A 107 -4.19 9.90 1.99
C HIS A 107 -5.60 10.36 1.58
N GLY A 108 -6.24 9.74 0.57
CA GLY A 108 -7.66 9.96 0.29
C GLY A 108 -8.64 9.38 1.33
N MET A 109 -8.12 8.65 2.32
CA MET A 109 -8.91 8.00 3.38
C MET A 109 -8.42 8.35 4.80
N ILE A 110 -7.45 9.25 4.94
CA ILE A 110 -6.95 9.70 6.25
C ILE A 110 -7.48 11.12 6.47
N ASP A 111 -8.48 11.25 7.35
CA ASP A 111 -9.20 12.51 7.59
C ASP A 111 -9.73 13.19 6.30
N ASP A 112 -10.03 12.38 5.29
CA ASP A 112 -10.47 12.86 3.98
C ASP A 112 -11.72 12.07 3.52
N ALA A 113 -12.66 12.80 2.92
CA ALA A 113 -13.94 12.25 2.47
C ALA A 113 -13.88 11.62 1.07
N ASN A 114 -12.74 11.68 0.37
CA ASN A 114 -12.59 11.14 -0.98
C ASN A 114 -12.86 9.64 -1.07
N GLY A 115 -12.47 8.89 -0.04
CA GLY A 115 -12.45 7.43 -0.10
C GLY A 115 -11.27 6.90 -0.91
N GLY A 116 -11.21 5.58 -1.07
CA GLY A 116 -10.14 4.88 -1.80
C GLY A 116 -10.66 3.98 -2.91
N THR A 117 -9.76 3.34 -3.62
CA THR A 117 -10.09 2.35 -4.66
C THR A 117 -9.41 1.02 -4.34
N CYS A 118 -9.49 0.05 -5.25
CA CYS A 118 -8.71 -1.18 -5.14
C CYS A 118 -7.20 -0.91 -5.03
N ALA A 119 -6.69 0.22 -5.54
CA ALA A 119 -5.28 0.57 -5.47
C ALA A 119 -4.83 1.08 -4.09
N SER A 120 -5.74 1.54 -3.22
CA SER A 120 -5.41 2.20 -1.95
C SER A 120 -6.06 1.56 -0.72
N MET A 121 -7.28 1.03 -0.79
CA MET A 121 -7.94 0.41 0.37
C MET A 121 -7.19 -0.81 0.92
N PRO A 122 -6.69 -1.76 0.11
CA PRO A 122 -5.86 -2.85 0.62
C PRO A 122 -4.59 -2.34 1.30
N VAL A 123 -4.00 -1.23 0.81
CA VAL A 123 -2.81 -0.61 1.40
C VAL A 123 -3.15 -0.05 2.79
N MET A 124 -4.30 0.60 2.95
CA MET A 124 -4.80 1.06 4.24
C MET A 124 -4.92 -0.10 5.25
N TYR A 125 -5.56 -1.20 4.84
CA TYR A 125 -5.71 -2.37 5.71
C TYR A 125 -4.36 -3.01 6.07
N VAL A 126 -3.45 -3.15 5.11
CA VAL A 126 -2.11 -3.68 5.37
C VAL A 126 -1.32 -2.75 6.30
N ALA A 127 -1.40 -1.43 6.11
CA ALA A 127 -0.71 -0.44 6.94
C ALA A 127 -1.14 -0.50 8.41
N VAL A 128 -2.44 -0.54 8.67
CA VAL A 128 -2.99 -0.63 10.04
C VAL A 128 -2.81 -2.05 10.60
N GLY A 129 -3.00 -3.08 9.78
CA GLY A 129 -2.76 -4.48 10.17
C GLY A 129 -1.31 -4.73 10.60
N ARG A 130 -0.32 -4.19 9.89
CA ARG A 130 1.10 -4.34 10.26
C ARG A 130 1.45 -3.64 11.57
N ARG A 131 0.84 -2.48 11.87
CA ARG A 131 0.94 -1.79 13.18
C ARG A 131 0.39 -2.63 14.33
N LEU A 132 -0.59 -3.49 14.05
CA LEU A 132 -1.14 -4.47 14.99
C LEU A 132 -0.30 -5.74 15.12
N GLY A 133 0.78 -5.88 14.34
CA GLY A 133 1.61 -7.07 14.28
C GLY A 133 1.05 -8.18 13.38
N TYR A 134 0.07 -7.87 12.52
CA TYR A 134 -0.54 -8.86 11.63
C TYR A 134 0.35 -9.11 10.40
N PRO A 135 0.47 -10.37 9.94
CA PRO A 135 1.30 -10.73 8.80
C PRO A 135 0.55 -10.46 7.48
N MET A 136 0.12 -9.21 7.29
CA MET A 136 -0.63 -8.78 6.11
C MET A 136 0.31 -8.36 4.97
N LYS A 137 -0.03 -8.76 3.76
CA LYS A 137 0.70 -8.55 2.52
C LYS A 137 -0.23 -7.99 1.45
N LEU A 138 0.31 -7.24 0.50
CA LEU A 138 -0.39 -6.94 -0.74
C LEU A 138 -0.25 -8.10 -1.74
N VAL A 139 -1.23 -8.26 -2.61
CA VAL A 139 -1.25 -9.22 -3.71
C VAL A 139 -1.88 -8.56 -4.93
N LEU A 140 -1.44 -8.97 -6.12
CA LEU A 140 -1.94 -8.47 -7.39
C LEU A 140 -2.74 -9.53 -8.13
N ALA A 141 -3.89 -9.12 -8.66
CA ALA A 141 -4.48 -9.69 -9.86
C ALA A 141 -4.32 -8.68 -11.01
N LYS A 142 -4.74 -9.02 -12.22
CA LYS A 142 -4.76 -8.03 -13.32
C LYS A 142 -5.65 -6.87 -12.92
N THR A 143 -5.14 -5.65 -13.04
CA THR A 143 -5.87 -4.39 -12.73
C THR A 143 -6.50 -4.33 -11.35
N HIS A 144 -6.07 -5.16 -10.40
CA HIS A 144 -6.66 -5.22 -9.05
C HIS A 144 -5.59 -5.51 -8.02
N VAL A 145 -5.65 -4.78 -6.91
CA VAL A 145 -4.83 -5.04 -5.73
C VAL A 145 -5.77 -5.49 -4.62
N PHE A 146 -5.33 -6.48 -3.85
CA PHE A 146 -6.04 -6.95 -2.66
C PHE A 146 -5.02 -7.30 -1.57
N ALA A 147 -5.51 -7.54 -0.34
CA ALA A 147 -4.66 -7.90 0.78
C ALA A 147 -4.65 -9.42 1.01
N ARG A 148 -3.65 -9.92 1.71
CA ARG A 148 -3.55 -11.32 2.11
C ARG A 148 -3.01 -11.41 3.52
N TRP A 149 -3.64 -12.24 4.34
CA TRP A 149 -3.01 -12.74 5.54
C TRP A 149 -2.08 -13.88 5.14
N ASP A 150 -0.80 -13.79 5.48
CA ASP A 150 0.21 -14.79 5.11
C ASP A 150 1.18 -15.01 6.27
N ASN A 151 0.82 -15.91 7.19
CA ASN A 151 1.58 -16.14 8.41
C ASN A 151 2.52 -17.35 8.26
N PRO A 152 3.84 -17.14 8.07
CA PRO A 152 4.78 -18.26 7.96
C PRO A 152 4.94 -19.05 9.26
N LYS A 153 4.60 -18.47 10.43
CA LYS A 153 4.73 -19.15 11.72
C LYS A 153 3.61 -20.16 11.95
N THR A 154 2.39 -19.87 11.50
CA THR A 154 1.23 -20.75 11.67
C THR A 154 0.87 -21.52 10.40
N GLY A 155 1.40 -21.11 9.24
CA GLY A 155 1.01 -21.62 7.93
C GLY A 155 -0.35 -21.13 7.45
N GLU A 156 -1.04 -20.29 8.23
CA GLU A 156 -2.35 -19.78 7.87
C GLU A 156 -2.23 -18.71 6.79
N GLN A 157 -2.94 -18.92 5.68
CA GLN A 157 -2.97 -18.02 4.55
C GLN A 157 -4.39 -17.87 3.98
N PHE A 158 -4.84 -16.64 3.78
CA PHE A 158 -6.09 -16.35 3.07
C PHE A 158 -6.09 -14.93 2.49
N ASN A 159 -6.77 -14.76 1.36
CA ASN A 159 -6.95 -13.44 0.75
C ASN A 159 -8.00 -12.64 1.52
N VAL A 160 -7.84 -11.33 1.48
CA VAL A 160 -8.65 -10.32 2.15
C VAL A 160 -9.12 -9.34 1.10
N GLU A 161 -10.39 -9.46 0.75
CA GLU A 161 -11.11 -8.48 -0.05
C GLU A 161 -11.92 -7.58 0.88
N GLY A 162 -11.64 -6.29 0.84
CA GLY A 162 -12.25 -5.28 1.70
C GLY A 162 -12.60 -4.00 0.95
N THR A 163 -12.59 -4.05 -0.39
CA THR A 163 -13.04 -2.95 -1.25
C THR A 163 -14.57 -2.88 -1.37
N ASN A 164 -15.28 -3.85 -0.79
CA ASN A 164 -16.73 -3.82 -0.66
C ASN A 164 -17.17 -3.53 0.78
N ALA A 165 -18.47 -3.36 1.02
CA ALA A 165 -19.02 -3.06 2.35
C ALA A 165 -18.91 -4.22 3.36
N ARG A 166 -18.28 -5.33 2.98
CA ARG A 166 -18.13 -6.56 3.76
C ARG A 166 -16.67 -7.06 3.65
N PHE A 167 -16.34 -8.00 4.53
CA PHE A 167 -15.11 -8.76 4.42
C PHE A 167 -15.37 -10.03 3.62
N ASP A 168 -14.69 -10.18 2.49
CA ASP A 168 -14.67 -11.40 1.71
C ASP A 168 -13.27 -12.01 1.66
N ALA A 169 -13.20 -13.32 1.47
CA ALA A 169 -11.93 -14.06 1.40
C ALA A 169 -11.97 -15.08 0.28
N HIS A 170 -11.96 -14.59 -0.95
CA HIS A 170 -11.95 -15.43 -2.14
C HIS A 170 -10.59 -16.13 -2.30
N PRO A 171 -10.56 -17.42 -2.69
CA PRO A 171 -9.30 -18.11 -2.96
C PRO A 171 -8.63 -17.58 -4.24
N ASP A 172 -7.36 -17.90 -4.48
CA ASP A 172 -6.64 -17.49 -5.70
C ASP A 172 -7.31 -17.97 -6.99
N SER A 173 -8.02 -19.09 -6.96
CA SER A 173 -8.80 -19.59 -8.10
C SER A 173 -9.91 -18.63 -8.55
N TYR A 174 -10.42 -17.78 -7.66
CA TYR A 174 -11.34 -16.71 -8.02
C TYR A 174 -10.62 -15.63 -8.85
N TYR A 175 -9.48 -15.15 -8.34
CA TYR A 175 -8.68 -14.09 -8.98
C TYR A 175 -7.96 -14.54 -10.25
N ARG A 176 -7.89 -15.84 -10.53
CA ARG A 176 -7.45 -16.36 -11.84
C ARG A 176 -8.39 -15.97 -12.97
N ASN A 177 -9.66 -15.69 -12.68
CA ASN A 177 -10.66 -15.35 -13.68
C ASN A 177 -11.13 -13.88 -13.55
N TRP A 178 -11.09 -13.32 -12.35
CA TRP A 178 -11.55 -11.97 -12.06
C TRP A 178 -10.41 -11.06 -11.57
N PRO A 179 -10.36 -9.79 -11.99
CA PRO A 179 -11.27 -9.14 -12.93
C PRO A 179 -10.99 -9.51 -14.39
N TYR A 180 -9.79 -9.98 -14.69
CA TYR A 180 -9.40 -10.50 -15.99
C TYR A 180 -8.66 -11.84 -15.85
N PRO A 181 -8.79 -12.75 -16.84
CA PRO A 181 -8.07 -14.02 -16.81
C PRO A 181 -6.56 -13.86 -16.70
N ILE A 182 -5.94 -14.64 -15.81
CA ILE A 182 -4.49 -14.72 -15.61
C ILE A 182 -4.02 -16.09 -16.09
N SER A 183 -3.08 -16.12 -17.04
CA SER A 183 -2.54 -17.38 -17.57
C SER A 183 -1.57 -18.03 -16.58
N ASP A 184 -1.31 -19.33 -16.75
CA ASP A 184 -0.33 -20.03 -15.91
C ASP A 184 1.08 -19.47 -16.09
N GLU A 185 1.43 -19.03 -17.31
CA GLU A 185 2.71 -18.38 -17.59
C GLU A 185 2.84 -17.05 -16.82
N GLU A 186 1.78 -16.25 -16.73
CA GLU A 186 1.77 -15.00 -15.98
C GLU A 186 1.86 -15.22 -14.46
N VAL A 187 1.29 -16.32 -13.96
CA VAL A 187 1.48 -16.74 -12.55
C VAL A 187 2.92 -17.20 -12.32
N GLN A 188 3.49 -18.00 -13.24
CA GLN A 188 4.88 -18.49 -13.14
C GLN A 188 5.93 -17.38 -13.23
N GLN A 189 5.63 -16.28 -13.91
CA GLN A 189 6.46 -15.06 -13.89
C GLN A 189 6.57 -14.42 -12.51
N GLY A 190 5.73 -14.83 -11.55
CA GLY A 190 5.85 -14.43 -10.15
C GLY A 190 5.36 -13.01 -9.87
N TRP A 191 4.47 -12.45 -10.70
CA TRP A 191 3.91 -11.11 -10.46
C TRP A 191 2.51 -11.15 -9.85
N TYR A 192 1.66 -12.09 -10.28
CA TYR A 192 0.28 -12.20 -9.82
C TYR A 192 0.08 -13.32 -8.79
N LEU A 193 -0.94 -13.17 -7.94
CA LEU A 193 -1.44 -14.17 -6.97
C LEU A 193 -0.42 -14.63 -5.91
N LYS A 194 0.62 -13.84 -5.68
CA LYS A 194 1.63 -14.09 -4.65
C LYS A 194 1.79 -12.88 -3.72
N SER A 195 2.16 -13.14 -2.47
CA SER A 195 2.44 -12.09 -1.48
C SER A 195 3.59 -11.22 -1.93
N LEU A 196 3.35 -9.92 -2.08
CA LEU A 196 4.38 -8.98 -2.49
C LEU A 196 5.46 -8.81 -1.41
N THR A 197 6.68 -8.63 -1.89
CA THR A 197 7.82 -8.15 -1.11
C THR A 197 7.76 -6.63 -0.98
N PRO A 198 8.44 -6.02 0.01
CA PRO A 198 8.49 -4.57 0.16
C PRO A 198 8.94 -3.82 -1.10
N SER A 199 9.92 -4.38 -1.85
CA SER A 199 10.37 -3.84 -3.14
C SER A 199 9.24 -3.79 -4.18
N GLU A 200 8.43 -4.85 -4.25
CA GLU A 200 7.31 -4.92 -5.18
C GLU A 200 6.12 -4.06 -4.74
N GLU A 201 5.89 -3.91 -3.43
CA GLU A 201 4.91 -2.96 -2.89
C GLU A 201 5.27 -1.52 -3.32
N LEU A 202 6.53 -1.12 -3.17
CA LEU A 202 7.01 0.17 -3.68
C LEU A 202 6.89 0.27 -5.21
N ALA A 203 7.17 -0.81 -5.95
CA ALA A 203 6.97 -0.82 -7.40
C ALA A 203 5.51 -0.55 -7.79
N VAL A 204 4.54 -1.09 -7.06
CA VAL A 204 3.11 -0.79 -7.28
C VAL A 204 2.79 0.68 -6.99
N PHE A 205 3.33 1.26 -5.92
CA PHE A 205 3.11 2.67 -5.59
C PHE A 205 3.73 3.61 -6.63
N LEU A 206 4.89 3.25 -7.18
CA LEU A 206 5.52 3.98 -8.29
C LEU A 206 4.73 3.88 -9.60
N GLN A 207 4.08 2.74 -9.87
CA GLN A 207 3.14 2.62 -11.00
C GLN A 207 1.95 3.57 -10.83
N ASN A 208 1.34 3.59 -9.63
CA ASN A 208 0.25 4.53 -9.32
C ASN A 208 0.69 5.99 -9.50
N ARG A 209 1.89 6.33 -9.03
CA ARG A 209 2.50 7.66 -9.22
C ARG A 209 2.65 7.98 -10.71
N ALA A 210 3.18 7.05 -11.49
CA ALA A 210 3.38 7.24 -12.93
C ALA A 210 2.06 7.51 -13.65
N HIS A 211 1.00 6.79 -13.31
CA HIS A 211 -0.34 7.03 -13.87
C HIS A 211 -0.87 8.43 -13.49
N CYS A 212 -0.70 8.88 -12.25
CA CYS A 212 -1.11 10.23 -11.85
C CYS A 212 -0.34 11.33 -12.61
N LEU A 213 0.95 11.10 -12.86
CA LEU A 213 1.79 12.01 -13.62
C LEU A 213 1.38 12.06 -15.10
N ILE A 214 0.97 10.93 -15.70
CA ILE A 214 0.43 10.89 -17.08
C ILE A 214 -0.83 11.72 -17.18
N ASP A 215 -1.79 11.53 -16.28
CA ASP A 215 -3.07 12.26 -16.27
C ASP A 215 -2.87 13.77 -16.01
N SER A 216 -1.75 14.14 -15.40
CA SER A 216 -1.33 15.53 -15.20
C SER A 216 -0.42 16.09 -16.32
N GLY A 217 -0.14 15.31 -17.37
CA GLY A 217 0.73 15.71 -18.48
C GLY A 217 2.24 15.74 -18.18
N ARG A 218 2.67 15.22 -17.02
CA ARG A 218 4.06 15.19 -16.54
C ARG A 218 4.80 13.94 -17.02
N PHE A 219 4.85 13.75 -18.33
CA PHE A 219 5.33 12.51 -18.97
C PHE A 219 6.78 12.13 -18.63
N SER A 220 7.70 13.09 -18.53
CA SER A 220 9.11 12.80 -18.20
C SER A 220 9.24 12.12 -16.83
N GLU A 221 8.50 12.62 -15.85
CA GLU A 221 8.49 12.10 -14.47
C GLU A 221 7.73 10.77 -14.40
N ALA A 222 6.64 10.63 -15.15
CA ALA A 222 5.92 9.37 -15.25
C ALA A 222 6.82 8.24 -15.78
N ARG A 223 7.60 8.53 -16.82
CA ARG A 223 8.55 7.56 -17.37
C ARG A 223 9.63 7.18 -16.35
N ALA A 224 10.15 8.15 -15.59
CA ALA A 224 11.10 7.88 -14.52
C ALA A 224 10.49 6.94 -13.47
N ALA A 225 9.28 7.24 -12.99
CA ALA A 225 8.57 6.41 -12.02
C ALA A 225 8.37 4.96 -12.52
N PHE A 226 7.97 4.76 -13.78
CA PHE A 226 7.89 3.40 -14.35
C PHE A 226 9.24 2.70 -14.47
N VAL A 227 10.31 3.41 -14.83
CA VAL A 227 11.67 2.84 -14.86
C VAL A 227 12.09 2.38 -13.46
N HIS A 228 11.84 3.18 -12.42
CA HIS A 228 12.13 2.79 -11.04
C HIS A 228 11.28 1.61 -10.59
N SER A 229 9.98 1.61 -10.90
CA SER A 229 9.10 0.46 -10.64
C SER A 229 9.64 -0.81 -11.30
N PHE A 230 10.05 -0.76 -12.56
CA PHE A 230 10.54 -1.93 -13.28
C PHE A 230 11.88 -2.43 -12.72
N ARG A 231 12.73 -1.55 -12.21
CA ARG A 231 13.98 -1.96 -11.52
C ARG A 231 13.69 -2.74 -10.23
N LEU A 232 12.66 -2.34 -9.49
CA LEU A 232 12.25 -2.98 -8.23
C LEU A 232 11.48 -4.29 -8.45
N ALA A 233 10.80 -4.42 -9.58
CA ALA A 233 10.02 -5.59 -9.97
C ALA A 233 10.23 -5.95 -11.47
N PRO A 234 11.41 -6.47 -11.84
CA PRO A 234 11.76 -6.73 -13.25
C PRO A 234 10.94 -7.86 -13.90
N HIS A 235 10.24 -8.65 -13.08
CA HIS A 235 9.38 -9.74 -13.50
C HIS A 235 7.94 -9.29 -13.77
N ASN A 236 7.60 -8.02 -13.54
CA ASN A 236 6.31 -7.47 -13.95
C ASN A 236 6.17 -7.52 -15.50
N PRO A 237 5.22 -8.30 -16.05
CA PRO A 237 5.06 -8.47 -17.50
C PRO A 237 4.72 -7.17 -18.23
N LEU A 238 4.12 -6.19 -17.54
CA LEU A 238 3.72 -4.92 -18.14
C LEU A 238 4.82 -3.85 -18.07
N GLY A 239 5.89 -4.05 -17.30
CA GLY A 239 6.84 -2.98 -16.99
C GLY A 239 7.48 -2.34 -18.23
N ARG A 240 7.91 -3.16 -19.21
CA ARG A 240 8.48 -2.65 -20.47
C ARG A 240 7.45 -1.88 -21.31
N VAL A 241 6.22 -2.39 -21.36
CA VAL A 241 5.11 -1.76 -22.10
C VAL A 241 4.73 -0.43 -21.44
N GLN A 242 4.66 -0.39 -20.11
CA GLN A 242 4.39 0.83 -19.34
C GLN A 242 5.43 1.90 -19.62
N ILE A 243 6.74 1.57 -19.56
CA ILE A 243 7.82 2.52 -19.89
C ILE A 243 7.68 3.04 -21.33
N ALA A 244 7.45 2.15 -22.29
CA ALA A 244 7.34 2.50 -23.71
C ALA A 244 6.07 3.32 -24.03
N SER A 245 4.98 3.11 -23.28
CA SER A 245 3.70 3.79 -23.49
C SER A 245 3.75 5.30 -23.18
N VAL A 246 4.72 5.74 -22.37
CA VAL A 246 4.90 7.15 -22.03
C VAL A 246 5.55 7.90 -23.19
N THR A 247 4.72 8.26 -24.17
CA THR A 247 5.12 9.07 -25.33
C THR A 247 4.59 10.50 -25.20
N ARG A 248 5.37 11.50 -25.63
CA ARG A 248 4.86 12.88 -25.75
C ARG A 248 3.78 12.91 -26.84
N PRO A 249 2.62 13.54 -26.64
CA PRO A 249 1.71 13.83 -27.75
C PRO A 249 2.45 14.72 -28.75
N ARG A 250 2.67 14.24 -29.98
CA ARG A 250 2.95 15.13 -31.11
C ARG A 250 1.65 15.87 -31.42
N GLY A 251 1.75 17.19 -31.59
CA GLY A 251 0.68 18.17 -31.77
C GLY A 251 -0.71 17.68 -32.22
N LEU A 252 -1.73 18.24 -31.55
CA LEU A 252 -3.17 18.25 -31.84
C LEU A 252 -3.94 16.91 -31.71
N GLY A 253 -4.93 16.93 -30.81
CA GLY A 253 -6.01 15.95 -30.75
C GLY A 253 -6.12 15.29 -29.39
N ARG A 254 -7.23 15.57 -28.69
CA ARG A 254 -7.65 14.99 -27.41
C ARG A 254 -7.48 13.46 -27.46
N ALA A 255 -6.45 12.92 -26.79
CA ALA A 255 -6.21 11.48 -26.75
C ALA A 255 -7.16 10.83 -25.74
N VAL A 256 -8.05 9.99 -26.25
CA VAL A 256 -8.79 9.01 -25.45
C VAL A 256 -7.76 8.08 -24.81
N SER A 257 -7.91 7.82 -23.50
CA SER A 257 -7.15 6.81 -22.77
C SER A 257 -7.21 5.48 -23.51
N THR A 258 -6.13 5.12 -24.21
CA THR A 258 -5.94 3.79 -24.79
C THR A 258 -5.08 2.98 -23.85
N GLN A 259 -5.68 2.50 -22.76
CA GLN A 259 -5.37 1.12 -22.36
C GLN A 259 -5.93 0.22 -23.47
N TYR A 260 -5.23 -0.87 -23.78
CA TYR A 260 -5.51 -1.83 -24.85
C TYR A 260 -5.06 -1.42 -26.26
N SER A 261 -3.86 -1.88 -26.64
CA SER A 261 -3.59 -2.38 -28.00
C SER A 261 -2.37 -3.32 -28.03
N ILE A 262 -2.55 -4.36 -28.83
CA ILE A 262 -1.73 -5.56 -29.11
C ILE A 262 -0.36 -5.19 -29.72
N PRO A 263 0.71 -5.99 -29.51
CA PRO A 263 2.07 -5.64 -29.91
C PRO A 263 2.27 -5.61 -31.43
N GLY A 264 2.96 -4.58 -31.92
CA GLY A 264 3.45 -4.55 -33.29
C GLY A 264 3.84 -3.16 -33.80
N ARG A 265 5.03 -2.66 -33.41
CA ARG A 265 6.04 -1.98 -34.26
C ARG A 265 7.03 -1.20 -33.39
N ALA A 266 8.32 -1.50 -33.59
CA ALA A 266 9.46 -0.80 -33.03
C ALA A 266 9.67 0.56 -33.72
N PHE A 267 10.18 1.57 -33.02
CA PHE A 267 11.04 2.63 -33.60
C PHE A 267 11.86 3.36 -32.51
N VAL A 268 13.06 3.80 -32.90
CA VAL A 268 14.23 4.25 -32.12
C VAL A 268 14.33 5.78 -31.95
N ASP A 269 14.97 6.17 -30.83
CA ASP A 269 15.73 7.37 -30.41
C ASP A 269 15.53 8.77 -31.04
N GLU A 270 15.52 9.84 -30.22
CA GLU A 270 16.73 10.61 -29.81
C GLU A 270 16.38 12.01 -29.21
N PHE A 271 17.29 12.51 -28.37
CA PHE A 271 17.52 13.89 -27.87
C PHE A 271 16.97 14.43 -26.52
N SER A 272 17.93 15.05 -25.84
CA SER A 272 18.01 15.57 -24.47
C SER A 272 17.13 16.79 -24.17
N ALA A 273 16.63 16.85 -22.93
CA ALA A 273 16.04 18.04 -22.32
C ALA A 273 16.65 18.26 -20.92
N PRO A 274 16.73 19.53 -20.43
CA PRO A 274 17.69 19.95 -19.42
C PRO A 274 17.34 19.47 -18.00
N ALA A 275 18.39 19.39 -17.18
CA ALA A 275 18.37 18.85 -15.83
C ALA A 275 17.49 19.66 -14.87
N VAL A 276 16.38 19.06 -14.43
CA VAL A 276 15.70 19.38 -13.17
C VAL A 276 15.44 18.05 -12.49
N ASN A 277 15.83 17.97 -11.21
CA ASN A 277 16.18 16.77 -10.46
C ASN A 277 15.22 15.56 -10.67
N PRO A 278 15.69 14.45 -11.28
CA PRO A 278 14.84 13.35 -11.76
C PRO A 278 14.62 12.20 -10.76
N ASP A 279 15.04 12.30 -9.50
CA ASP A 279 15.17 11.14 -8.63
C ASP A 279 14.34 11.19 -7.32
N PRO A 280 13.14 10.58 -7.29
CA PRO A 280 12.35 10.40 -6.07
C PRO A 280 13.05 9.53 -5.00
N LEU A 281 14.05 8.72 -5.37
CA LEU A 281 14.86 7.95 -4.40
C LEU A 281 15.86 8.85 -3.67
N ALA A 282 16.31 9.96 -4.29
CA ALA A 282 17.19 10.93 -3.64
C ALA A 282 16.47 11.69 -2.51
N ASP A 283 15.14 11.83 -2.58
CA ASP A 283 14.34 12.45 -1.53
C ASP A 283 14.07 11.50 -0.35
N ILE A 284 14.04 10.17 -0.58
CA ILE A 284 13.93 9.16 0.49
C ILE A 284 15.16 9.20 1.41
N GLU A 285 16.37 9.46 0.89
CA GLU A 285 17.58 9.62 1.72
C GLU A 285 17.55 10.89 2.60
N LYS A 286 17.07 12.01 2.08
CA LYS A 286 16.91 13.26 2.85
C LYS A 286 15.83 13.15 3.94
N ILE A 287 14.78 12.39 3.67
CA ILE A 287 13.67 12.15 4.62
C ILE A 287 14.11 11.16 5.71
N ASN A 288 14.86 10.11 5.36
CA ASN A 288 15.45 9.17 6.34
C ASN A 288 16.48 9.83 7.28
N ALA A 289 17.11 10.94 6.87
CA ALA A 289 17.95 11.74 7.75
C ALA A 289 17.12 12.54 8.78
N MET A 290 15.93 13.02 8.40
CA MET A 290 15.00 13.69 9.32
C MET A 290 14.35 12.70 10.30
N THR A 291 14.00 11.49 9.85
CA THR A 291 13.42 10.44 10.71
C THR A 291 14.42 9.96 11.78
N ARG A 292 15.72 9.83 11.45
CA ARG A 292 16.78 9.52 12.43
C ARG A 292 17.08 10.68 13.40
N ALA A 293 16.94 11.93 12.96
CA ALA A 293 17.11 13.10 13.82
C ALA A 293 15.92 13.31 14.79
N ASN A 294 14.69 12.95 14.38
CA ASN A 294 13.49 13.09 15.20
C ASN A 294 13.24 11.93 16.17
N LEU A 295 13.89 10.78 15.98
CA LEU A 295 13.82 9.61 16.90
C LEU A 295 14.81 9.68 18.08
N GLY A 296 15.57 10.77 18.23
CA GLY A 296 16.47 11.01 19.36
C GLY A 296 15.78 11.16 20.73
N TRP A 297 14.47 10.90 20.84
CA TRP A 297 13.71 11.03 22.09
C TRP A 297 12.87 9.81 22.50
N VAL A 298 12.98 8.69 21.79
CA VAL A 298 12.27 7.46 22.20
C VAL A 298 13.17 6.23 22.04
N VAL A 299 14.26 6.21 22.81
CA VAL A 299 14.93 4.94 23.17
C VAL A 299 14.90 4.88 24.71
N PRO A 300 14.16 3.95 25.32
CA PRO A 300 14.34 3.64 26.72
C PRO A 300 15.77 3.14 26.91
N ASP A 301 16.53 3.85 27.74
CA ASP A 301 17.87 3.45 28.14
C ASP A 301 17.80 2.13 28.92
N GLU A 302 18.09 1.01 28.24
CA GLU A 302 18.15 -0.33 28.83
C GLU A 302 19.32 -0.49 29.83
N THR A 303 20.12 0.56 30.08
CA THR A 303 21.21 0.51 31.07
C THR A 303 20.85 1.07 32.45
N ARG A 304 19.59 1.51 32.68
CA ARG A 304 19.15 1.90 34.03
C ARG A 304 18.81 0.68 34.90
N PRO A 305 19.52 0.45 36.02
CA PRO A 305 19.18 -0.64 36.93
C PRO A 305 17.78 -0.42 37.53
N HIS A 306 16.97 -1.48 37.54
CA HIS A 306 15.63 -1.49 38.13
C HIS A 306 15.68 -1.02 39.58
N ARG A 307 14.96 0.07 39.87
CA ARG A 307 14.72 0.52 41.24
C ARG A 307 13.69 -0.42 41.87
N VAL A 308 14.16 -1.35 42.70
CA VAL A 308 13.30 -2.17 43.56
C VAL A 308 12.49 -1.22 44.45
N GLN A 309 11.15 -1.31 44.37
CA GLN A 309 10.28 -0.60 45.30
C GLN A 309 10.38 -1.24 46.70
N PRO A 310 10.46 -0.46 47.79
CA PRO A 310 10.42 -1.02 49.14
C PRO A 310 9.02 -1.60 49.42
N SER A 311 9.00 -2.82 49.97
CA SER A 311 7.81 -3.47 50.53
C SER A 311 7.20 -2.61 51.64
N GLU A 312 5.88 -2.35 51.57
CA GLU A 312 5.12 -1.74 52.66
C GLU A 312 5.12 -2.65 53.92
N PRO A 313 5.17 -2.08 55.14
CA PRO A 313 5.20 -2.85 56.37
C PRO A 313 3.81 -3.38 56.74
N ALA A 314 3.77 -4.62 57.20
CA ALA A 314 2.58 -5.28 57.74
C ALA A 314 2.05 -4.55 58.98
N ILE A 315 0.74 -4.30 59.02
CA ILE A 315 0.04 -3.83 60.21
C ILE A 315 -0.66 -5.05 60.84
N ALA A 316 -0.17 -5.46 62.01
CA ALA A 316 -0.86 -6.30 62.98
C ALA A 316 -1.10 -5.47 64.26
N PRO A 317 -2.11 -5.81 65.06
CA PRO A 317 -1.97 -6.91 66.01
C PRO A 317 -2.90 -8.10 65.76
#